data_AF-A0AA39PTM8-F1
#
_entry.id   AF-A0AA39PTM8-F1
#
_cell.length_a   1.000
_cell.length_b   1.000
_cell.length_c   1.000
_cell.angle_alpha   90.00
_cell.angle_beta   90.00
_cell.angle_gamma   90.00
#
_symmetry.space_group_name_H-M   'P 1'
#
loop_
_entity.id
_entity.type
_entity.pdbx_description
1 polymer ?
#
loop_
_entity_poly.entity_id
_entity_poly.type
_entity_poly.pdbx_seq_one_letter_code
_entity_poly.pdbx_strand_id
1 'polypeptide(L)'
;MFEHAFRQFVFTAAVLALVSAIPTGELEERASCTISSVSTASSISSCSSVTISAFTVPSGSTLTLSPKSGATITMAGDITFAKTSSDGPLFTIDGDDVTFNGAGYSFDGNGAEYWDGEGTNGGVDKPHPFLKFKGSGTYSDFTVLNSPAQAISIGNSDGLVFDSITVDNSDGDTDDLGHNTDGFDVSADDVTIQNSVVKNQDDCIAINDGSNITFQNNKCSGGHGISIGSIASSKSVTDVTISGNTVTDSMYGFRIKVQATATSASVSGITYSGNTLTGIDEYGVLITQSYPADEGTAGTGGPISDVNFSGSTTSITVGSSAKRLAVDCGACSGTWDFSKLKITGGSAGTVDSDDATISGGTY
;
A
#
# COMPACT_ATOMS: atom_id res chain seq x y z
N MET A 1 -18.43 -71.21 -78.13
CA MET A 1 -17.69 -71.05 -76.84
C MET A 1 -17.39 -69.57 -76.70
N PHE A 2 -18.11 -68.88 -75.82
CA PHE A 2 -17.63 -67.82 -74.93
C PHE A 2 -18.86 -67.22 -74.24
N GLU A 3 -18.99 -67.54 -72.96
CA GLU A 3 -19.93 -66.96 -72.01
C GLU A 3 -19.61 -65.47 -71.82
N HIS A 4 -20.65 -64.63 -71.72
CA HIS A 4 -20.52 -63.32 -71.09
C HIS A 4 -21.53 -63.22 -69.95
N ALA A 5 -20.99 -63.31 -68.73
CA ALA A 5 -21.69 -63.15 -67.48
C ALA A 5 -22.05 -61.67 -67.23
N PHE A 6 -23.29 -61.46 -66.82
CA PHE A 6 -23.86 -60.18 -66.41
C PHE A 6 -23.39 -59.86 -64.97
N ARG A 7 -22.64 -58.78 -64.77
CA ARG A 7 -22.28 -58.28 -63.43
C ARG A 7 -23.10 -57.03 -63.12
N GLN A 8 -24.03 -57.16 -62.18
CA GLN A 8 -24.76 -56.06 -61.54
C GLN A 8 -23.80 -55.20 -60.72
N PHE A 9 -23.82 -53.88 -60.94
CA PHE A 9 -23.23 -52.89 -60.04
C PHE A 9 -24.29 -52.45 -59.03
N VAL A 10 -24.00 -52.66 -57.74
CA VAL A 10 -24.76 -52.11 -56.62
C VAL A 10 -24.27 -50.70 -56.36
N PHE A 11 -25.14 -49.69 -56.51
CA PHE A 11 -24.86 -48.32 -56.08
C PHE A 11 -25.16 -48.20 -54.58
N THR A 12 -24.14 -47.94 -53.77
CA THR A 12 -24.27 -47.58 -52.35
C THR A 12 -24.47 -46.07 -52.26
N ALA A 13 -25.64 -45.62 -51.83
CA ALA A 13 -25.91 -44.21 -51.59
C ALA A 13 -25.33 -43.79 -50.24
N ALA A 14 -24.33 -42.89 -50.23
CA ALA A 14 -23.82 -42.27 -49.03
C ALA A 14 -24.74 -41.09 -48.64
N VAL A 15 -25.41 -41.19 -47.49
CA VAL A 15 -26.17 -40.09 -46.89
C VAL A 15 -25.19 -39.19 -46.15
N LEU A 16 -24.91 -38.00 -46.70
CA LEU A 16 -24.22 -36.94 -45.96
C LEU A 16 -25.20 -36.33 -44.94
N ALA A 17 -24.96 -36.57 -43.66
CA ALA A 17 -25.58 -35.80 -42.60
C ALA A 17 -24.87 -34.43 -42.50
N LEU A 18 -25.55 -33.35 -42.91
CA LEU A 18 -25.14 -32.00 -42.58
C LEU A 18 -25.36 -31.77 -41.08
N VAL A 19 -24.29 -31.81 -40.31
CA VAL A 19 -24.27 -31.27 -38.94
C VAL A 19 -24.19 -29.76 -39.07
N SER A 20 -25.30 -29.07 -38.85
CA SER A 20 -25.29 -27.62 -38.66
C SER A 20 -24.55 -27.31 -37.36
N ALA A 21 -23.32 -26.81 -37.46
CA ALA A 21 -22.65 -26.19 -36.33
C ALA A 21 -23.49 -25.00 -35.89
N ILE A 22 -24.14 -25.12 -34.73
CA ILE A 22 -24.70 -23.97 -34.03
C ILE A 22 -23.47 -23.11 -33.69
N PRO A 23 -23.41 -21.83 -34.09
CA PRO A 23 -22.36 -20.96 -33.59
C PRO A 23 -22.53 -20.93 -32.08
N THR A 24 -21.60 -21.55 -31.36
CA THR A 24 -21.39 -21.24 -29.96
C THR A 24 -21.11 -19.75 -29.94
N GLY A 25 -22.10 -18.96 -29.53
CA GLY A 25 -21.90 -17.53 -29.39
C GLY A 25 -20.70 -17.34 -28.49
N GLU A 26 -19.58 -16.88 -29.06
CA GLU A 26 -18.66 -16.07 -28.30
C GLU A 26 -19.53 -14.97 -27.71
N LEU A 27 -19.74 -15.03 -26.40
CA LEU A 27 -20.40 -13.96 -25.67
C LEU A 27 -19.64 -12.70 -26.06
N GLU A 28 -20.27 -11.82 -26.84
CA GLU A 28 -19.66 -10.56 -27.26
C GLU A 28 -19.02 -9.90 -26.03
N GLU A 29 -17.73 -9.65 -26.14
CA GLU A 29 -16.95 -8.94 -25.15
C GLU A 29 -17.69 -7.65 -24.78
N ARG A 30 -18.10 -7.49 -23.51
CA ARG A 30 -18.79 -6.27 -23.10
C ARG A 30 -17.78 -5.13 -23.10
N ALA A 31 -17.88 -4.25 -24.09
CA ALA A 31 -16.98 -3.11 -24.18
C ALA A 31 -17.06 -2.17 -22.95
N SER A 32 -18.20 -2.10 -22.27
CA SER A 32 -18.37 -1.26 -21.09
C SER A 32 -19.34 -1.84 -20.05
N CYS A 33 -19.05 -1.58 -18.78
CA CYS A 33 -19.86 -1.97 -17.62
C CYS A 33 -19.97 -0.83 -16.61
N THR A 34 -21.06 -0.81 -15.85
CA THR A 34 -21.28 0.19 -14.80
C THR A 34 -21.52 -0.51 -13.47
N ILE A 35 -20.75 -0.12 -12.46
CA ILE A 35 -20.96 -0.49 -11.06
C ILE A 35 -21.79 0.62 -10.42
N SER A 36 -22.95 0.28 -9.88
CA SER A 36 -23.84 1.20 -9.14
C SER A 36 -24.35 0.59 -7.82
N SER A 37 -23.83 -0.59 -7.47
CA SER A 37 -24.12 -1.34 -6.27
C SER A 37 -23.09 -2.45 -6.08
N VAL A 38 -23.03 -3.02 -4.87
CA VAL A 38 -22.25 -4.22 -4.57
C VAL A 38 -22.59 -5.39 -5.52
N SER A 39 -23.86 -5.57 -5.88
CA SER A 39 -24.25 -6.67 -6.77
C SER A 39 -23.70 -6.53 -8.19
N THR A 40 -23.71 -5.32 -8.74
CA THR A 40 -23.18 -5.06 -10.10
C THR A 40 -21.66 -5.23 -10.23
N ALA A 41 -20.92 -5.10 -9.13
CA ALA A 41 -19.46 -5.30 -9.10
C ALA A 41 -19.03 -6.72 -9.50
N SER A 42 -19.86 -7.72 -9.22
CA SER A 42 -19.58 -9.13 -9.56
C SER A 42 -19.61 -9.44 -11.07
N SER A 43 -20.08 -8.51 -11.90
CA SER A 43 -20.33 -8.73 -13.33
C SER A 43 -19.33 -8.02 -14.26
N ILE A 44 -18.15 -7.65 -13.76
CA ILE A 44 -17.17 -6.84 -14.52
C ILE A 44 -16.03 -7.64 -15.19
N SER A 45 -15.95 -8.95 -14.97
CA SER A 45 -14.78 -9.76 -15.35
C SER A 45 -14.56 -9.89 -16.87
N SER A 46 -15.54 -9.54 -17.69
CA SER A 46 -15.44 -9.52 -19.15
C SER A 46 -15.34 -8.10 -19.73
N CYS A 47 -15.33 -7.07 -18.89
CA CYS A 47 -15.45 -5.68 -19.31
C CYS A 47 -14.08 -5.02 -19.45
N SER A 48 -13.79 -4.42 -20.61
CA SER A 48 -12.56 -3.66 -20.84
C SER A 48 -12.63 -2.23 -20.27
N SER A 49 -13.82 -1.65 -20.19
CA SER A 49 -14.08 -0.36 -19.53
C SER A 49 -15.12 -0.52 -18.43
N VAL A 50 -14.85 0.01 -17.25
CA VAL A 50 -15.76 -0.01 -16.09
C VAL A 50 -15.94 1.40 -15.55
N THR A 51 -17.18 1.82 -15.35
CA THR A 51 -17.50 3.07 -14.65
C THR A 51 -18.09 2.76 -13.28
N ILE A 52 -17.57 3.38 -12.22
CA ILE A 52 -18.12 3.28 -10.87
C ILE A 52 -18.97 4.51 -10.59
N SER A 53 -20.29 4.36 -10.52
CA SER A 53 -21.21 5.44 -10.12
C SER A 53 -21.21 5.63 -8.61
N ALA A 54 -21.72 6.76 -8.12
CA ALA A 54 -21.92 6.94 -6.69
C ALA A 54 -22.92 5.93 -6.12
N PHE A 55 -22.59 5.30 -4.98
CA PHE A 55 -23.52 4.51 -4.18
C PHE A 55 -22.97 4.28 -2.77
N THR A 56 -23.86 3.83 -1.87
CA THR A 56 -23.47 3.40 -0.53
C THR A 56 -23.29 1.89 -0.48
N VAL A 57 -22.15 1.41 0.04
CA VAL A 57 -21.95 0.01 0.43
C VAL A 57 -22.71 -0.22 1.74
N PRO A 58 -23.76 -1.08 1.77
CA PRO A 58 -24.56 -1.28 2.97
C PRO A 58 -23.79 -1.98 4.09
N SER A 59 -24.22 -1.75 5.34
CA SER A 59 -23.70 -2.49 6.51
C SER A 59 -23.71 -3.99 6.27
N GLY A 60 -22.63 -4.67 6.65
CA GLY A 60 -22.44 -6.11 6.45
C GLY A 60 -22.06 -6.53 5.04
N SER A 61 -21.87 -5.60 4.10
CA SER A 61 -21.38 -5.87 2.74
C SER A 61 -19.94 -5.38 2.55
N THR A 62 -19.26 -5.94 1.57
CA THR A 62 -17.97 -5.46 1.06
C THR A 62 -18.07 -5.25 -0.46
N LEU A 63 -17.18 -4.44 -1.03
CA LEU A 63 -17.08 -4.19 -2.46
C LEU A 63 -15.81 -4.85 -3.00
N THR A 64 -15.98 -5.95 -3.73
CA THR A 64 -14.86 -6.68 -4.35
C THR A 64 -14.91 -6.57 -5.87
N LEU A 65 -13.79 -6.15 -6.46
CA LEU A 65 -13.60 -6.02 -7.90
C LEU A 65 -12.58 -7.05 -8.40
N SER A 66 -12.98 -7.83 -9.39
CA SER A 66 -12.10 -8.72 -10.14
C SER A 66 -12.21 -8.39 -11.63
N PRO A 67 -11.57 -7.30 -12.08
CA PRO A 67 -11.68 -6.83 -13.45
C PRO A 67 -10.98 -7.76 -14.44
N LYS A 68 -11.32 -7.60 -15.73
CA LYS A 68 -10.54 -8.18 -16.82
C LYS A 68 -9.11 -7.62 -16.76
N SER A 69 -8.11 -8.43 -17.09
CA SER A 69 -6.74 -7.91 -17.26
C SER A 69 -6.70 -6.82 -18.33
N GLY A 70 -5.96 -5.73 -18.07
CA GLY A 70 -5.91 -4.57 -18.95
C GLY A 70 -7.13 -3.64 -18.86
N ALA A 71 -8.07 -3.89 -17.93
CA ALA A 71 -9.29 -3.08 -17.85
C ALA A 71 -8.99 -1.66 -17.36
N THR A 72 -9.70 -0.71 -17.95
CA THR A 72 -9.77 0.67 -17.45
C THR A 72 -10.98 0.84 -16.55
N ILE A 73 -10.77 1.35 -15.35
CA ILE A 73 -11.81 1.64 -14.36
C ILE A 73 -11.80 3.13 -14.07
N THR A 74 -12.96 3.78 -14.12
CA THR A 74 -13.10 5.21 -13.82
C THR A 74 -14.23 5.46 -12.83
N MET A 75 -13.93 6.18 -11.75
CA MET A 75 -14.98 6.65 -10.83
C MET A 75 -15.76 7.83 -11.45
N ALA A 76 -17.04 7.86 -11.19
CA ALA A 76 -17.99 8.88 -11.61
C ALA A 76 -18.85 9.38 -10.43
N GLY A 77 -18.43 9.08 -9.20
CA GLY A 77 -19.10 9.45 -7.97
C GLY A 77 -18.47 8.80 -6.74
N ASP A 78 -18.76 9.36 -5.58
CA ASP A 78 -18.25 8.88 -4.29
C ASP A 78 -18.86 7.53 -3.89
N ILE A 79 -18.04 6.69 -3.26
CA ILE A 79 -18.47 5.45 -2.62
C ILE A 79 -18.43 5.65 -1.11
N THR A 80 -19.60 5.63 -0.47
CA THR A 80 -19.71 5.73 0.99
C THR A 80 -19.92 4.36 1.60
N PHE A 81 -19.22 4.04 2.68
CA PHE A 81 -19.41 2.78 3.42
C PHE A 81 -20.24 3.06 4.67
N ALA A 82 -21.43 2.45 4.76
CA ALA A 82 -22.23 2.54 5.98
C ALA A 82 -21.48 1.89 7.15
N LYS A 83 -21.70 2.41 8.37
CA LYS A 83 -21.18 1.78 9.59
C LYS A 83 -21.46 0.28 9.59
N THR A 84 -20.44 -0.53 9.81
CA THR A 84 -20.49 -1.98 9.69
C THR A 84 -19.73 -2.67 10.83
N SER A 85 -20.01 -3.95 11.06
CA SER A 85 -19.27 -4.82 11.98
C SER A 85 -18.38 -5.82 11.24
N SER A 86 -18.06 -5.55 9.96
CA SER A 86 -17.17 -6.40 9.16
C SER A 86 -15.72 -6.04 9.45
N ASP A 87 -14.84 -7.03 9.57
CA ASP A 87 -13.44 -6.82 9.98
C ASP A 87 -12.61 -6.00 8.97
N GLY A 88 -12.95 -6.02 7.69
CA GLY A 88 -12.12 -5.48 6.61
C GLY A 88 -11.37 -6.59 5.85
N PRO A 89 -10.88 -6.31 4.62
CA PRO A 89 -11.06 -5.08 3.87
C PRO A 89 -12.50 -4.83 3.40
N LEU A 90 -12.94 -3.57 3.43
CA LEU A 90 -14.28 -3.21 2.97
C LEU A 90 -14.33 -3.03 1.46
N PHE A 91 -13.24 -2.57 0.86
CA PHE A 91 -13.01 -2.57 -0.58
C PHE A 91 -11.83 -3.46 -0.94
N THR A 92 -11.96 -4.30 -1.96
CA THR A 92 -10.84 -5.04 -2.53
C THR A 92 -10.87 -4.96 -4.04
N ILE A 93 -9.72 -4.67 -4.65
CA ILE A 93 -9.49 -4.89 -6.07
C ILE A 93 -8.28 -5.78 -6.28
N ASP A 94 -8.46 -6.78 -7.13
CA ASP A 94 -7.45 -7.78 -7.47
C ASP A 94 -7.52 -8.01 -8.99
N GLY A 95 -6.51 -7.53 -9.71
CA GLY A 95 -6.47 -7.62 -11.17
C GLY A 95 -5.11 -7.23 -11.75
N ASP A 96 -4.89 -7.65 -12.99
CA ASP A 96 -3.61 -7.50 -13.69
C ASP A 96 -3.67 -6.39 -14.74
N ASP A 97 -2.64 -5.54 -14.79
CA ASP A 97 -2.55 -4.42 -15.74
C ASP A 97 -3.77 -3.48 -15.68
N VAL A 98 -4.29 -3.22 -14.47
CA VAL A 98 -5.46 -2.36 -14.27
C VAL A 98 -5.07 -0.89 -14.45
N THR A 99 -5.88 -0.12 -15.18
CA THR A 99 -5.79 1.35 -15.17
C THR A 99 -6.98 1.92 -14.40
N PHE A 100 -6.76 2.38 -13.17
CA PHE A 100 -7.79 2.97 -12.32
C PHE A 100 -7.61 4.49 -12.22
N ASN A 101 -8.68 5.23 -12.52
CA ASN A 101 -8.76 6.68 -12.37
C ASN A 101 -9.94 7.07 -11.48
N GLY A 102 -9.64 7.65 -10.32
CA GLY A 102 -10.61 8.13 -9.34
C GLY A 102 -11.32 9.42 -9.73
N ALA A 103 -10.80 10.18 -10.70
CA ALA A 103 -11.35 11.45 -11.16
C ALA A 103 -11.69 12.44 -10.02
N GLY A 104 -10.93 12.41 -8.94
CA GLY A 104 -11.09 13.22 -7.73
C GLY A 104 -12.18 12.73 -6.75
N TYR A 105 -12.86 11.61 -7.02
CA TYR A 105 -13.90 11.07 -6.14
C TYR A 105 -13.31 10.30 -4.95
N SER A 106 -14.16 10.04 -3.96
CA SER A 106 -13.76 9.47 -2.68
C SER A 106 -14.33 8.09 -2.39
N PHE A 107 -13.56 7.32 -1.62
CA PHE A 107 -14.05 6.24 -0.78
C PHE A 107 -14.17 6.77 0.64
N ASP A 108 -15.38 6.94 1.15
CA ASP A 108 -15.66 7.45 2.50
C ASP A 108 -15.94 6.31 3.46
N GLY A 109 -15.04 6.13 4.43
CA GLY A 109 -15.07 5.05 5.42
C GLY A 109 -15.96 5.33 6.64
N ASN A 110 -16.52 6.54 6.78
CA ASN A 110 -17.24 6.99 7.98
C ASN A 110 -16.44 6.79 9.29
N GLY A 111 -15.14 7.05 9.28
CA GLY A 111 -14.23 6.78 10.40
C GLY A 111 -14.67 7.35 11.75
N ALA A 112 -15.28 8.54 11.77
CA ALA A 112 -15.81 9.17 12.98
C ALA A 112 -16.90 8.34 13.71
N GLU A 113 -17.52 7.37 13.06
CA GLU A 113 -18.44 6.42 13.69
C GLU A 113 -17.72 5.36 14.55
N TYR A 114 -16.40 5.22 14.41
CA TYR A 114 -15.58 4.19 15.04
C TYR A 114 -14.45 4.74 15.92
N TRP A 115 -13.97 5.94 15.63
CA TRP A 115 -12.85 6.57 16.33
C TRP A 115 -13.16 6.84 17.81
N ASP A 116 -12.27 6.34 18.67
CA ASP A 116 -12.39 6.34 20.13
C ASP A 116 -11.05 6.55 20.84
N GLY A 117 -10.00 6.90 20.09
CA GLY A 117 -8.64 7.10 20.58
C GLY A 117 -7.82 5.82 20.78
N GLU A 118 -8.42 4.62 20.64
CA GLU A 118 -7.72 3.34 20.87
C GLU A 118 -7.27 2.66 19.58
N GLY A 119 -7.79 3.08 18.42
CA GLY A 119 -7.42 2.49 17.13
C GLY A 119 -7.64 0.97 17.12
N THR A 120 -6.72 0.22 16.54
CA THR A 120 -6.76 -1.25 16.51
C THR A 120 -6.13 -1.89 17.75
N ASN A 121 -5.73 -1.10 18.75
CA ASN A 121 -5.17 -1.61 20.00
C ASN A 121 -6.24 -2.01 21.02
N GLY A 122 -7.50 -1.59 20.83
CA GLY A 122 -8.59 -1.80 21.76
C GLY A 122 -9.88 -1.06 21.36
N GLY A 123 -10.80 -0.95 22.30
CA GLY A 123 -12.02 -0.15 22.15
C GLY A 123 -13.07 -0.74 21.20
N VAL A 124 -13.66 0.13 20.39
CA VAL A 124 -14.62 -0.18 19.33
C VAL A 124 -13.91 -0.88 18.18
N ASP A 125 -14.50 -1.99 17.71
CA ASP A 125 -14.00 -2.71 16.53
C ASP A 125 -13.98 -1.79 15.29
N LYS A 126 -12.84 -1.72 14.62
CA LYS A 126 -12.60 -0.87 13.45
C LYS A 126 -12.35 -1.75 12.22
N PRO A 127 -13.15 -1.64 11.15
CA PRO A 127 -12.85 -2.32 9.90
C PRO A 127 -11.49 -1.89 9.33
N HIS A 128 -10.56 -2.82 9.18
CA HIS A 128 -9.19 -2.53 8.73
C HIS A 128 -8.53 -3.73 8.00
N PRO A 129 -7.67 -3.48 6.99
CA PRO A 129 -7.50 -2.19 6.32
C PRO A 129 -8.80 -1.76 5.61
N PHE A 130 -8.99 -0.48 5.30
CA PHE A 130 -10.21 -0.04 4.65
C PHE A 130 -10.26 -0.50 3.17
N LEU A 131 -9.21 -0.21 2.41
CA LEU A 131 -9.03 -0.61 1.01
C LEU A 131 -7.89 -1.62 0.87
N LYS A 132 -8.07 -2.62 0.02
CA LYS A 132 -7.04 -3.60 -0.35
C LYS A 132 -6.81 -3.62 -1.86
N PHE A 133 -5.55 -3.49 -2.26
CA PHE A 133 -5.10 -3.60 -3.65
C PHE A 133 -4.13 -4.77 -3.82
N LYS A 134 -4.28 -5.48 -4.93
CA LYS A 134 -3.47 -6.63 -5.36
C LYS A 134 -3.31 -6.65 -6.87
N GLY A 135 -2.34 -7.43 -7.36
CA GLY A 135 -2.07 -7.63 -8.78
C GLY A 135 -1.11 -6.56 -9.33
N SER A 136 -1.44 -5.95 -10.45
CA SER A 136 -0.59 -4.96 -11.11
C SER A 136 -1.40 -3.86 -11.79
N GLY A 137 -0.77 -2.72 -12.05
CA GLY A 137 -1.41 -1.61 -12.74
C GLY A 137 -1.15 -0.24 -12.11
N THR A 138 -1.87 0.76 -12.60
CA THR A 138 -1.77 2.15 -12.14
C THR A 138 -3.09 2.62 -11.56
N TYR A 139 -3.02 3.19 -10.37
CA TYR A 139 -4.13 3.68 -9.57
C TYR A 139 -3.92 5.16 -9.29
N SER A 140 -4.88 5.99 -9.70
CA SER A 140 -4.68 7.44 -9.69
C SER A 140 -5.89 8.23 -9.24
N ASP A 141 -5.64 9.41 -8.70
CA ASP A 141 -6.61 10.51 -8.53
C ASP A 141 -7.90 10.14 -7.76
N PHE A 142 -7.79 9.37 -6.68
CA PHE A 142 -8.90 9.17 -5.72
C PHE A 142 -8.52 9.60 -4.31
N THR A 143 -9.54 9.83 -3.50
CA THR A 143 -9.41 10.11 -2.07
C THR A 143 -9.91 8.93 -1.24
N VAL A 144 -9.17 8.54 -0.21
CA VAL A 144 -9.67 7.75 0.92
C VAL A 144 -9.98 8.73 2.04
N LEU A 145 -11.26 8.89 2.35
CA LEU A 145 -11.75 9.84 3.35
C LEU A 145 -12.16 9.08 4.61
N ASN A 146 -11.64 9.52 5.76
CA ASN A 146 -12.04 9.06 7.07
C ASN A 146 -12.08 7.53 7.18
N SER A 147 -10.94 6.85 7.01
CA SER A 147 -10.82 5.40 7.24
C SER A 147 -11.02 5.07 8.72
N PRO A 148 -11.70 3.96 9.07
CA PRO A 148 -11.90 3.58 10.48
C PRO A 148 -10.60 3.36 11.26
N ALA A 149 -9.59 2.78 10.60
CA ALA A 149 -8.21 2.68 11.05
C ALA A 149 -7.30 2.70 9.80
N GLN A 150 -6.47 1.68 9.55
CA GLN A 150 -5.52 1.67 8.42
C GLN A 150 -6.25 1.83 7.08
N ALA A 151 -5.77 2.75 6.23
CA ALA A 151 -6.47 3.19 5.03
C ALA A 151 -6.27 2.22 3.86
N ILE A 152 -5.04 2.14 3.33
CA ILE A 152 -4.73 1.38 2.12
C ILE A 152 -3.75 0.26 2.44
N SER A 153 -4.12 -0.98 2.18
CA SER A 153 -3.21 -2.11 2.20
C SER A 153 -2.84 -2.55 0.79
N ILE A 154 -1.56 -2.80 0.56
CA ILE A 154 -0.99 -3.25 -0.70
C ILE A 154 -0.34 -4.62 -0.47
N GLY A 155 -0.67 -5.62 -1.27
CA GLY A 155 -0.02 -6.93 -1.18
C GLY A 155 -0.22 -7.77 -2.42
N ASN A 156 0.59 -8.82 -2.59
CA ASN A 156 0.61 -9.65 -3.81
C ASN A 156 0.70 -8.79 -5.08
N SER A 157 1.79 -8.02 -5.19
CA SER A 157 2.03 -7.06 -6.27
C SER A 157 3.06 -7.60 -7.25
N ASP A 158 2.81 -7.38 -8.54
CA ASP A 158 3.77 -7.61 -9.65
C ASP A 158 4.08 -6.30 -10.40
N GLY A 159 3.86 -5.14 -9.75
CA GLY A 159 4.00 -3.82 -10.37
C GLY A 159 2.79 -2.92 -10.13
N LEU A 160 2.61 -2.48 -8.88
CA LEU A 160 1.54 -1.54 -8.52
C LEU A 160 2.08 -0.10 -8.43
N VAL A 161 1.41 0.81 -9.13
CA VAL A 161 1.70 2.24 -9.10
C VAL A 161 0.50 2.99 -8.52
N PHE A 162 0.73 3.80 -7.48
CA PHE A 162 -0.22 4.74 -6.91
C PHE A 162 0.26 6.16 -7.19
N ASP A 163 -0.53 6.96 -7.88
CA ASP A 163 -0.19 8.33 -8.26
C ASP A 163 -1.29 9.31 -7.85
N SER A 164 -0.93 10.34 -7.09
CA SER A 164 -1.86 11.42 -6.71
C SER A 164 -3.05 10.90 -5.89
N ILE A 165 -2.80 9.97 -4.98
CA ILE A 165 -3.79 9.48 -4.02
C ILE A 165 -3.82 10.40 -2.80
N THR A 166 -5.01 10.70 -2.30
CA THR A 166 -5.16 11.41 -1.02
C THR A 166 -5.74 10.47 0.02
N VAL A 167 -5.07 10.31 1.16
CA VAL A 167 -5.66 9.78 2.39
C VAL A 167 -5.92 10.97 3.31
N ASP A 168 -7.18 11.30 3.52
CA ASP A 168 -7.59 12.41 4.40
C ASP A 168 -8.35 11.86 5.60
N ASN A 169 -7.63 11.72 6.71
CA ASN A 169 -8.17 11.37 8.03
C ASN A 169 -8.02 12.55 8.99
N SER A 170 -7.94 13.79 8.50
CA SER A 170 -7.70 14.98 9.34
C SER A 170 -8.78 15.21 10.39
N ASP A 171 -10.02 14.74 10.16
CA ASP A 171 -11.08 14.78 11.16
C ASP A 171 -10.72 13.95 12.42
N GLY A 172 -9.87 12.94 12.26
CA GLY A 172 -9.38 12.07 13.35
C GLY A 172 -8.49 12.78 14.36
N ASP A 173 -7.93 13.95 14.04
CA ASP A 173 -7.18 14.78 14.99
C ASP A 173 -8.10 15.39 16.08
N THR A 174 -9.40 15.46 15.81
CA THR A 174 -10.36 16.02 16.77
C THR A 174 -10.43 15.14 18.01
N ASP A 175 -10.13 15.74 19.17
CA ASP A 175 -10.10 15.08 20.48
C ASP A 175 -9.21 13.82 20.52
N ASP A 176 -8.18 13.77 19.66
CA ASP A 176 -7.24 12.65 19.51
C ASP A 176 -7.92 11.28 19.29
N LEU A 177 -9.06 11.27 18.58
CA LEU A 177 -9.90 10.07 18.43
C LEU A 177 -9.42 9.11 17.33
N GLY A 178 -8.81 9.64 16.27
CA GLY A 178 -8.22 8.84 15.19
C GLY A 178 -6.92 8.18 15.66
N HIS A 179 -6.79 6.88 15.45
CA HIS A 179 -5.58 6.13 15.82
C HIS A 179 -5.40 4.90 14.93
N ASN A 180 -4.16 4.51 14.66
CA ASN A 180 -3.78 3.49 13.66
C ASN A 180 -4.39 3.76 12.29
N THR A 181 -4.41 5.03 11.88
CA THR A 181 -4.95 5.50 10.61
C THR A 181 -3.88 5.53 9.51
N ASP A 182 -3.03 4.51 9.45
CA ASP A 182 -1.91 4.38 8.51
C ASP A 182 -2.36 4.69 7.07
N GLY A 183 -1.54 5.48 6.34
CA GLY A 183 -1.85 5.86 4.97
C GLY A 183 -1.74 4.67 4.01
N PHE A 184 -0.54 4.08 3.96
CA PHE A 184 -0.24 2.93 3.12
C PHE A 184 0.50 1.85 3.91
N ASP A 185 -0.09 0.66 4.03
CA ASP A 185 0.56 -0.54 4.55
C ASP A 185 1.01 -1.43 3.40
N VAL A 186 2.32 -1.65 3.28
CA VAL A 186 2.91 -2.34 2.13
C VAL A 186 3.52 -3.67 2.57
N SER A 187 3.00 -4.76 2.01
CA SER A 187 3.59 -6.10 2.09
C SER A 187 3.60 -6.72 0.69
N ALA A 188 4.46 -6.19 -0.19
CA ALA A 188 4.45 -6.49 -1.62
C ALA A 188 5.77 -6.10 -2.29
N ASP A 189 6.04 -6.71 -3.45
CA ASP A 189 7.17 -6.35 -4.31
C ASP A 189 6.75 -5.35 -5.39
N ASP A 190 7.71 -4.62 -5.96
CA ASP A 190 7.52 -3.77 -7.15
C ASP A 190 6.39 -2.74 -6.97
N VAL A 191 6.50 -1.90 -5.93
CA VAL A 191 5.50 -0.87 -5.61
C VAL A 191 6.06 0.53 -5.80
N THR A 192 5.34 1.39 -6.49
CA THR A 192 5.63 2.84 -6.53
C THR A 192 4.44 3.62 -5.99
N ILE A 193 4.67 4.46 -5.00
CA ILE A 193 3.68 5.42 -4.47
C ILE A 193 4.26 6.82 -4.65
N GLN A 194 3.56 7.65 -5.41
CA GLN A 194 4.04 8.97 -5.79
C GLN A 194 2.99 10.06 -5.79
N ASN A 195 3.46 11.31 -5.63
CA ASN A 195 2.65 12.53 -5.70
C ASN A 195 1.43 12.53 -4.76
N SER A 196 1.43 11.69 -3.74
CA SER A 196 0.28 11.42 -2.89
C SER A 196 0.32 12.29 -1.63
N VAL A 197 -0.84 12.43 -0.98
CA VAL A 197 -1.02 13.22 0.24
C VAL A 197 -1.62 12.32 1.31
N VAL A 198 -1.03 12.33 2.51
CA VAL A 198 -1.56 11.61 3.69
C VAL A 198 -1.67 12.59 4.84
N LYS A 199 -2.87 12.73 5.39
CA LYS A 199 -3.14 13.42 6.66
C LYS A 199 -3.77 12.41 7.60
N ASN A 200 -3.07 12.05 8.67
CA ASN A 200 -3.48 10.95 9.54
C ASN A 200 -2.84 11.03 10.94
N GLN A 201 -3.03 9.98 11.74
CA GLN A 201 -2.59 9.87 13.13
C GLN A 201 -1.65 8.68 13.37
N ASP A 202 -1.16 8.03 12.31
CA ASP A 202 -0.15 6.97 12.39
C ASP A 202 0.81 7.06 11.19
N ASP A 203 1.48 5.97 10.80
CA ASP A 203 2.46 6.02 9.71
C ASP A 203 1.86 6.56 8.40
N CYS A 204 2.56 7.49 7.74
CA CYS A 204 2.22 7.92 6.40
C CYS A 204 2.32 6.73 5.41
N ILE A 205 3.35 5.92 5.63
CA ILE A 205 3.55 4.62 5.00
C ILE A 205 4.27 3.71 5.99
N ALA A 206 3.84 2.46 6.08
CA ALA A 206 4.51 1.38 6.78
C ALA A 206 4.89 0.28 5.78
N ILE A 207 6.19 0.16 5.47
CA ILE A 207 6.71 -0.90 4.59
C ILE A 207 7.05 -2.12 5.46
N ASN A 208 6.18 -3.12 5.48
CA ASN A 208 6.29 -4.25 6.41
C ASN A 208 6.99 -5.49 5.80
N ASP A 209 6.95 -5.64 4.47
CA ASP A 209 7.51 -6.79 3.74
C ASP A 209 7.64 -6.46 2.23
N GLY A 210 8.60 -7.06 1.56
CA GLY A 210 8.78 -6.98 0.11
C GLY A 210 9.99 -6.17 -0.36
N SER A 211 10.12 -6.02 -1.66
CA SER A 211 11.31 -5.51 -2.32
C SER A 211 11.00 -4.54 -3.46
N ASN A 212 11.98 -3.71 -3.83
CA ASN A 212 11.86 -2.74 -4.92
C ASN A 212 10.66 -1.78 -4.73
N ILE A 213 10.69 -1.04 -3.62
CA ILE A 213 9.59 -0.14 -3.22
C ILE A 213 10.06 1.31 -3.33
N THR A 214 9.31 2.14 -4.06
CA THR A 214 9.58 3.56 -4.24
C THR A 214 8.47 4.40 -3.62
N PHE A 215 8.85 5.29 -2.71
CA PHE A 215 7.96 6.30 -2.11
C PHE A 215 8.50 7.69 -2.42
N GLN A 216 7.91 8.37 -3.42
CA GLN A 216 8.47 9.61 -3.96
C GLN A 216 7.52 10.79 -4.10
N ASN A 217 8.01 11.99 -3.80
CA ASN A 217 7.28 13.26 -3.97
C ASN A 217 5.93 13.32 -3.22
N ASN A 218 5.80 12.57 -2.13
CA ASN A 218 4.58 12.53 -1.32
C ASN A 218 4.60 13.61 -0.23
N LYS A 219 3.43 13.93 0.33
CA LYS A 219 3.25 14.84 1.46
C LYS A 219 2.57 14.10 2.61
N CYS A 220 3.19 14.11 3.77
CA CYS A 220 2.71 13.47 4.97
C CYS A 220 2.50 14.52 6.07
N SER A 221 1.40 14.46 6.82
CA SER A 221 1.20 15.34 7.97
C SER A 221 0.33 14.73 9.07
N GLY A 222 0.53 15.17 10.31
CA GLY A 222 -0.20 14.73 11.51
C GLY A 222 0.39 13.48 12.15
N GLY A 223 0.69 12.46 11.34
CA GLY A 223 0.96 11.11 11.83
C GLY A 223 2.38 10.83 12.33
N HIS A 224 2.86 9.61 12.08
CA HIS A 224 4.11 9.07 12.61
C HIS A 224 5.27 9.03 11.60
N GLY A 225 5.16 9.80 10.51
CA GLY A 225 6.21 9.92 9.49
C GLY A 225 6.26 8.73 8.52
N ILE A 226 7.43 8.50 7.94
CA ILE A 226 7.66 7.46 6.93
C ILE A 226 8.41 6.29 7.58
N SER A 227 7.79 5.12 7.59
CA SER A 227 8.26 3.96 8.35
C SER A 227 8.55 2.74 7.47
N ILE A 228 9.65 2.06 7.78
CA ILE A 228 9.89 0.66 7.44
C ILE A 228 9.63 -0.17 8.70
N GLY A 229 8.70 -1.10 8.62
CA GLY A 229 8.23 -1.93 9.72
C GLY A 229 6.91 -1.44 10.36
N SER A 230 6.49 -1.99 11.50
CA SER A 230 7.30 -2.88 12.33
C SER A 230 7.63 -4.20 11.62
N ILE A 231 8.92 -4.54 11.54
CA ILE A 231 9.37 -5.77 10.91
C ILE A 231 9.17 -6.90 11.91
N ALA A 232 8.26 -7.81 11.56
CA ALA A 232 7.97 -9.01 12.32
C ALA A 232 8.88 -10.18 11.91
N SER A 233 8.81 -11.29 12.64
CA SER A 233 9.49 -12.52 12.25
C SER A 233 9.15 -12.96 10.82
N SER A 234 10.14 -13.49 10.10
CA SER A 234 10.00 -13.98 8.72
C SER A 234 9.62 -12.91 7.68
N LYS A 235 9.79 -11.63 8.00
CA LYS A 235 9.57 -10.50 7.09
C LYS A 235 10.88 -9.90 6.61
N SER A 236 10.95 -9.54 5.34
CA SER A 236 12.13 -8.95 4.74
C SER A 236 11.77 -7.73 3.91
N VAL A 237 12.50 -6.64 4.12
CA VAL A 237 12.38 -5.43 3.30
C VAL A 237 13.71 -5.16 2.61
N THR A 238 13.71 -5.08 1.28
CA THR A 238 14.93 -4.80 0.51
C THR A 238 14.70 -3.75 -0.58
N ASP A 239 15.74 -3.01 -0.94
CA ASP A 239 15.73 -2.10 -2.10
C ASP A 239 14.60 -1.07 -2.05
N VAL A 240 14.64 -0.20 -1.04
CA VAL A 240 13.63 0.86 -0.83
C VAL A 240 14.21 2.22 -1.15
N THR A 241 13.50 3.01 -1.97
CA THR A 241 13.84 4.41 -2.26
C THR A 241 12.77 5.36 -1.73
N ILE A 242 13.18 6.25 -0.82
CA ILE A 242 12.33 7.29 -0.22
C ILE A 242 12.88 8.65 -0.63
N SER A 243 12.21 9.33 -1.57
CA SER A 243 12.78 10.53 -2.18
C SER A 243 11.82 11.70 -2.42
N GLY A 244 12.31 12.93 -2.25
CA GLY A 244 11.54 14.14 -2.56
C GLY A 244 10.30 14.36 -1.70
N ASN A 245 10.12 13.61 -0.61
CA ASN A 245 8.94 13.69 0.23
C ASN A 245 8.97 14.90 1.16
N THR A 246 7.79 15.40 1.51
CA THR A 246 7.60 16.40 2.56
C THR A 246 6.88 15.78 3.75
N VAL A 247 7.39 15.95 4.97
CA VAL A 247 6.72 15.54 6.21
C VAL A 247 6.60 16.75 7.13
N THR A 248 5.40 17.02 7.64
CA THR A 248 5.14 18.15 8.53
C THR A 248 4.32 17.73 9.73
N ASP A 249 4.61 18.29 10.91
CA ASP A 249 3.77 18.13 12.11
C ASP A 249 3.52 16.64 12.39
N SER A 250 4.59 15.90 12.64
CA SER A 250 4.56 14.44 12.80
C SER A 250 5.43 13.99 13.96
N MET A 251 5.04 12.89 14.61
CA MET A 251 5.76 12.38 15.77
C MET A 251 7.21 11.98 15.41
N TYR A 252 7.39 11.30 14.28
CA TYR A 252 8.71 10.93 13.76
C TYR A 252 8.89 11.44 12.33
N GLY A 253 10.15 11.61 11.93
CA GLY A 253 10.49 11.88 10.54
C GLY A 253 10.60 10.60 9.72
N PHE A 254 11.69 9.86 9.95
CA PHE A 254 11.90 8.52 9.38
C PHE A 254 12.04 7.47 10.47
N ARG A 255 11.45 6.29 10.26
CA ARG A 255 11.66 5.12 11.10
C ARG A 255 12.08 3.88 10.33
N ILE A 256 13.01 3.12 10.89
CA ILE A 256 13.14 1.68 10.65
C ILE A 256 12.90 1.02 12.00
N LYS A 257 11.80 0.28 12.13
CA LYS A 257 11.38 -0.37 13.38
C LYS A 257 11.34 -1.87 13.20
N VAL A 258 12.22 -2.60 13.87
CA VAL A 258 12.22 -4.07 13.90
C VAL A 258 11.78 -4.51 15.29
N GLN A 259 10.85 -5.47 15.35
CA GLN A 259 10.38 -6.00 16.64
C GLN A 259 11.56 -6.64 17.39
N ALA A 260 11.70 -6.34 18.70
CA ALA A 260 12.77 -6.90 19.53
C ALA A 260 12.76 -8.44 19.56
N THR A 261 11.59 -9.03 19.36
CA THR A 261 11.37 -10.48 19.32
C THR A 261 11.40 -11.06 17.90
N ALA A 262 11.63 -10.26 16.86
CA ALA A 262 11.65 -10.75 15.49
C ALA A 262 12.81 -11.73 15.28
N THR A 263 12.53 -12.78 14.50
CA THR A 263 13.51 -13.77 14.07
C THR A 263 13.36 -14.07 12.59
N SER A 264 14.46 -14.38 11.91
CA SER A 264 14.46 -14.63 10.47
C SER A 264 13.90 -13.45 9.68
N ALA A 265 14.18 -12.23 10.13
CA ALA A 265 13.77 -11.00 9.47
C ALA A 265 14.99 -10.29 8.85
N SER A 266 14.76 -9.30 8.00
CA SER A 266 15.86 -8.46 7.47
C SER A 266 15.37 -7.13 6.92
N VAL A 267 16.22 -6.10 7.01
CA VAL A 267 16.05 -4.83 6.30
C VAL A 267 17.36 -4.49 5.61
N SER A 268 17.35 -4.23 4.31
CA SER A 268 18.58 -3.85 3.59
C SER A 268 18.34 -2.95 2.40
N GLY A 269 19.34 -2.18 1.99
CA GLY A 269 19.28 -1.40 0.75
C GLY A 269 18.27 -0.25 0.82
N ILE A 270 18.35 0.59 1.84
CA ILE A 270 17.42 1.71 2.04
C ILE A 270 18.10 3.01 1.62
N THR A 271 17.47 3.76 0.71
CA THR A 271 17.98 5.05 0.23
C THR A 271 17.00 6.18 0.49
N TYR A 272 17.45 7.20 1.22
CA TYR A 272 16.76 8.47 1.41
C TYR A 272 17.43 9.57 0.57
N SER A 273 16.66 10.35 -0.19
CA SER A 273 17.21 11.42 -1.04
C SER A 273 16.28 12.62 -1.17
N GLY A 274 16.79 13.82 -0.87
CA GLY A 274 16.07 15.07 -1.15
C GLY A 274 14.76 15.29 -0.39
N ASN A 275 14.57 14.65 0.76
CA ASN A 275 13.35 14.83 1.56
C ASN A 275 13.41 16.09 2.43
N THR A 276 12.26 16.70 2.72
CA THR A 276 12.16 17.88 3.61
C THR A 276 11.17 17.61 4.74
N LEU A 277 11.64 17.66 5.98
CA LEU A 277 10.85 17.32 7.16
C LEU A 277 10.92 18.45 8.18
N THR A 278 9.78 18.87 8.73
CA THR A 278 9.71 19.98 9.71
C THR A 278 8.63 19.75 10.74
N GLY A 279 8.81 20.25 11.97
CA GLY A 279 7.80 20.04 13.03
C GLY A 279 7.75 18.58 13.47
N ILE A 280 8.93 17.98 13.67
CA ILE A 280 9.04 16.58 14.12
C ILE A 280 9.18 16.54 15.64
N ASP A 281 8.29 15.83 16.33
CA ASP A 281 8.10 15.99 17.78
C ASP A 281 8.91 15.04 18.67
N GLU A 282 9.24 13.84 18.20
CA GLU A 282 10.01 12.85 18.97
C GLU A 282 11.39 12.56 18.36
N TYR A 283 11.46 12.02 17.15
CA TYR A 283 12.74 11.72 16.50
C TYR A 283 12.76 12.14 15.03
N GLY A 284 13.79 12.91 14.65
CA GLY A 284 14.05 13.19 13.24
C GLY A 284 14.27 11.91 12.43
N VAL A 285 15.14 11.04 12.94
CA VAL A 285 15.37 9.69 12.43
C VAL A 285 15.50 8.73 13.62
N LEU A 286 14.75 7.62 13.57
CA LEU A 286 14.86 6.51 14.53
C LEU A 286 15.08 5.19 13.77
N ILE A 287 16.22 4.55 13.99
CA ILE A 287 16.49 3.19 13.50
C ILE A 287 16.61 2.30 14.73
N THR A 288 15.67 1.39 14.93
CA THR A 288 15.56 0.62 16.17
C THR A 288 15.25 -0.85 15.93
N GLN A 289 15.93 -1.72 16.69
CA GLN A 289 15.59 -3.13 16.84
C GLN A 289 14.95 -3.43 18.20
N SER A 290 14.45 -2.41 18.90
CA SER A 290 13.79 -2.52 20.21
C SER A 290 12.26 -2.42 20.16
N TYR A 291 11.66 -2.33 18.96
CA TYR A 291 10.21 -2.12 18.82
C TYR A 291 9.42 -3.22 19.58
N PRO A 292 8.38 -2.89 20.36
CA PRO A 292 7.62 -1.64 20.38
C PRO A 292 8.23 -0.46 21.17
N ALA A 293 9.37 -0.62 21.84
CA ALA A 293 10.07 0.52 22.42
C ALA A 293 10.88 1.28 21.36
N ASP A 294 11.07 2.59 21.53
CA ASP A 294 11.94 3.38 20.65
C ASP A 294 13.41 2.97 20.80
N GLU A 295 13.90 2.94 22.04
CA GLU A 295 15.26 2.55 22.41
C GLU A 295 15.19 1.58 23.60
N GLY A 296 16.04 0.56 23.64
CA GLY A 296 15.98 -0.44 24.71
C GLY A 296 16.94 -1.61 24.56
N THR A 297 16.45 -2.82 24.81
CA THR A 297 17.22 -4.04 24.54
C THR A 297 16.94 -4.45 23.10
N ALA A 298 17.82 -4.01 22.21
CA ALA A 298 17.71 -4.30 20.80
C ALA A 298 17.80 -5.81 20.51
N GLY A 299 16.86 -6.32 19.71
CA GLY A 299 16.87 -7.69 19.21
C GLY A 299 17.92 -7.90 18.11
N THR A 300 18.32 -9.15 17.90
CA THR A 300 19.34 -9.50 16.90
C THR A 300 18.80 -10.32 15.72
N GLY A 301 17.51 -10.68 15.72
CA GLY A 301 16.92 -11.60 14.75
C GLY A 301 16.37 -10.96 13.47
N GLY A 302 16.52 -9.64 13.33
CA GLY A 302 16.16 -8.88 12.13
C GLY A 302 17.25 -7.89 11.73
N PRO A 303 18.41 -8.36 11.21
CA PRO A 303 19.54 -7.51 10.85
C PRO A 303 19.17 -6.37 9.89
N ILE A 304 19.82 -5.22 10.09
CA ILE A 304 19.68 -4.02 9.24
C ILE A 304 21.02 -3.74 8.53
N SER A 305 21.01 -3.51 7.23
CA SER A 305 22.20 -3.11 6.46
C SER A 305 21.92 -2.05 5.40
N ASP A 306 22.98 -1.41 4.92
CA ASP A 306 22.97 -0.54 3.74
C ASP A 306 21.89 0.56 3.76
N VAL A 307 21.79 1.26 4.89
CA VAL A 307 20.91 2.43 5.05
C VAL A 307 21.69 3.69 4.68
N ASN A 308 21.22 4.44 3.69
CA ASN A 308 21.96 5.56 3.11
C ASN A 308 21.10 6.80 2.93
N PHE A 309 21.69 7.97 3.19
CA PHE A 309 21.19 9.28 2.74
C PHE A 309 22.11 9.78 1.64
N SER A 310 21.66 9.67 0.40
CA SER A 310 22.48 9.95 -0.80
C SER A 310 21.76 10.90 -1.78
N GLY A 311 22.46 11.29 -2.86
CA GLY A 311 21.91 12.20 -3.85
C GLY A 311 21.68 13.62 -3.32
N SER A 312 20.42 14.05 -3.31
CA SER A 312 20.01 15.39 -2.84
C SER A 312 19.94 15.43 -1.31
N THR A 313 20.23 16.59 -0.71
CA THR A 313 20.20 16.74 0.75
C THR A 313 18.81 16.49 1.31
N THR A 314 18.71 15.54 2.23
CA THR A 314 17.54 15.36 3.10
C THR A 314 17.69 16.28 4.31
N SER A 315 16.74 17.20 4.49
CA SER A 315 16.76 18.21 5.55
C SER A 315 15.62 17.99 6.53
N ILE A 316 15.94 17.90 7.83
CA ILE A 316 15.01 17.62 8.92
C ILE A 316 15.13 18.72 9.98
N THR A 317 14.02 19.30 10.40
CA THR A 317 13.95 20.25 11.53
C THR A 317 13.04 19.70 12.60
N VAL A 318 13.62 19.30 13.72
CA VAL A 318 12.90 18.70 14.85
C VAL A 318 12.52 19.76 15.88
N GLY A 319 11.48 19.49 16.66
CA GLY A 319 11.03 20.31 17.78
C GLY A 319 12.08 20.42 18.90
N SER A 320 11.91 21.35 19.83
CA SER A 320 12.91 21.62 20.87
C SER A 320 13.11 20.47 21.87
N SER A 321 12.09 19.63 22.06
CA SER A 321 12.13 18.43 22.93
C SER A 321 12.53 17.16 22.20
N ALA A 322 12.57 17.17 20.87
CA ALA A 322 12.84 16.02 20.04
C ALA A 322 14.33 15.66 20.01
N LYS A 323 14.64 14.40 19.66
CA LYS A 323 15.98 13.93 19.34
C LYS A 323 16.22 13.97 17.83
N ARG A 324 17.44 14.31 17.42
CA ARG A 324 17.77 14.42 15.99
C ARG A 324 17.92 13.06 15.32
N LEU A 325 18.84 12.23 15.79
CA LEU A 325 19.09 10.88 15.29
C LEU A 325 19.21 9.92 16.46
N ALA A 326 18.50 8.81 16.40
CA ALA A 326 18.73 7.64 17.24
C ALA A 326 18.95 6.38 16.37
N VAL A 327 19.97 5.60 16.71
CA VAL A 327 20.24 4.27 16.18
C VAL A 327 20.42 3.33 17.37
N ASP A 328 19.57 2.32 17.47
CA ASP A 328 19.53 1.32 18.54
C ASP A 328 19.55 -0.08 17.90
N CYS A 329 20.76 -0.56 17.64
CA CYS A 329 21.03 -1.81 16.92
C CYS A 329 21.56 -2.91 17.85
N GLY A 330 20.97 -4.09 17.75
CA GLY A 330 21.53 -5.36 18.24
C GLY A 330 22.15 -6.22 17.14
N ALA A 331 21.86 -5.93 15.87
CA ALA A 331 22.46 -6.56 14.69
C ALA A 331 22.38 -5.60 13.50
N CYS A 332 23.41 -4.78 13.29
CA CYS A 332 23.49 -3.85 12.16
C CYS A 332 24.86 -3.97 11.51
N SER A 333 24.92 -3.87 10.18
CA SER A 333 26.18 -4.05 9.46
C SER A 333 26.30 -3.18 8.21
N GLY A 334 27.50 -3.16 7.65
CA GLY A 334 27.82 -2.44 6.42
C GLY A 334 28.31 -1.01 6.66
N THR A 335 28.43 -0.26 5.58
CA THR A 335 28.83 1.16 5.62
C THR A 335 27.66 2.01 5.21
N TRP A 336 27.22 2.90 6.10
CA TRP A 336 26.05 3.75 5.93
C TRP A 336 26.54 5.18 5.63
N ASP A 337 26.25 5.67 4.44
CA ASP A 337 26.58 7.03 4.00
C ASP A 337 25.44 7.98 4.39
N PHE A 338 25.68 8.78 5.43
CA PHE A 338 24.76 9.82 5.90
C PHE A 338 25.18 11.21 5.42
N SER A 339 26.09 11.33 4.45
CA SER A 339 26.63 12.60 3.97
C SER A 339 25.59 13.60 3.47
N LYS A 340 24.41 13.13 3.06
CA LYS A 340 23.28 13.97 2.63
C LYS A 340 22.20 14.15 3.68
N LEU A 341 22.42 13.70 4.91
CA LEU A 341 21.52 13.94 6.04
C LEU A 341 21.89 15.23 6.78
N LYS A 342 20.92 16.13 6.92
CA LYS A 342 21.02 17.32 7.79
C LYS A 342 19.82 17.40 8.72
N ILE A 343 20.06 17.28 10.02
CA ILE A 343 19.05 17.43 11.07
C ILE A 343 19.42 18.61 11.97
N THR A 344 18.45 19.48 12.25
CA THR A 344 18.60 20.64 13.15
C THR A 344 17.45 20.73 14.14
N GLY A 345 17.62 21.52 15.20
CA GLY A 345 16.68 21.58 16.32
C GLY A 345 16.97 20.51 17.39
N GLY A 346 16.14 20.49 18.43
CA GLY A 346 16.19 19.48 19.49
C GLY A 346 17.55 19.20 20.13
N SER A 347 17.72 17.99 20.65
CA SER A 347 18.97 17.47 21.18
C SER A 347 19.55 16.36 20.30
N ALA A 348 20.83 16.02 20.53
CA ALA A 348 21.38 14.79 19.97
C ALA A 348 20.64 13.57 20.57
N GLY A 349 20.52 12.50 19.80
CA GLY A 349 20.12 11.18 20.32
C GLY A 349 21.32 10.25 20.51
N THR A 350 21.06 8.95 20.61
CA THR A 350 22.08 7.90 20.80
C THR A 350 22.40 7.21 19.48
N VAL A 351 23.66 6.87 19.23
CA VAL A 351 24.03 6.05 18.07
C VAL A 351 24.78 4.83 18.56
N ASP A 352 24.06 3.72 18.70
CA ASP A 352 24.59 2.37 18.87
C ASP A 352 24.30 1.57 17.60
N SER A 353 25.28 1.49 16.72
CA SER A 353 25.14 0.95 15.36
C SER A 353 25.67 -0.48 15.21
N ASP A 354 26.02 -1.14 16.31
CA ASP A 354 26.62 -2.49 16.29
C ASP A 354 27.83 -2.55 15.32
N ASP A 355 27.87 -3.48 14.36
CA ASP A 355 28.96 -3.62 13.38
C ASP A 355 28.84 -2.64 12.19
N ALA A 356 27.78 -1.82 12.11
CA ALA A 356 27.63 -0.83 11.05
C ALA A 356 28.52 0.40 11.30
N THR A 357 29.15 0.90 10.24
CA THR A 357 29.89 2.16 10.27
C THR A 357 29.07 3.27 9.60
N ILE A 358 28.65 4.26 10.39
CA ILE A 358 27.93 5.44 9.91
C ILE A 358 28.93 6.58 9.64
N SER A 359 28.83 7.21 8.47
CA SER A 359 29.74 8.29 8.06
C SER A 359 29.03 9.51 7.49
N GLY A 360 29.61 10.70 7.72
CA GLY A 360 29.09 11.96 7.18
C GLY A 360 27.84 12.50 7.90
N GLY A 361 27.24 13.53 7.31
CA GLY A 361 26.00 14.14 7.79
C GLY A 361 26.21 15.21 8.87
N THR A 362 25.11 15.82 9.29
CA THR A 362 25.07 16.75 10.43
C THR A 362 23.76 16.52 11.16
N TYR A 363 23.82 16.04 12.41
CA TYR A 363 22.66 15.64 13.20
C TYR A 363 22.97 15.66 14.70
#